data_AF-A0A351Q8F8-F1
#
_entry.id   AF-A0A351Q8F8-F1
#
_cell.length_a   1.000
_cell.length_b   1.000
_cell.length_c   1.000
_cell.angle_alpha   90.00
_cell.angle_beta   90.00
_cell.angle_gamma   90.00
#
_symmetry.space_group_name_H-M   'P 1'
#
loop_
_entity.id
_entity.type
_entity.pdbx_description
1 polymer ?
#
loop_
_entity_poly.entity_id
_entity_poly.type
_entity_poly.pdbx_seq_one_letter_code
_entity_poly.pdbx_strand_id
1 'polypeptide(L)'
;MKKRFLFVVFTIFISAFLFCQSSAPKKTKPANSVSTSRKNSNAPGKKRNQQKAQTNAKSKQNSSKTANSKSKSKNSLWNIKSLDTARNVDYLDDFEKNVILEMNKARTNPKQYADLYIVPRLENFDGYNYVEKRMSAAGPYNRTTRTTEGPAAVKECINYMYNQSPRAPLLPSKALTCAARDHAETQVVTDQLGHKGVDGSTPFERIQNYGIFMATAENIFYCVDTARNTVVKFLIDDGVDSRGHRKNIMNRKYNLAGVGYAECKENRRDECVIDFAQSYTEK
;
A
#
# COMPACT_ATOMS: atom_id res chain seq x y z
N MET A 1 -26.24 -65.90 -17.72
CA MET A 1 -26.34 -64.50 -18.19
C MET A 1 -25.51 -63.60 -17.27
N LYS A 2 -24.39 -63.08 -17.77
CA LYS A 2 -23.47 -62.22 -17.02
C LYS A 2 -23.96 -60.76 -17.12
N LYS A 3 -24.23 -60.10 -16.00
CA LYS A 3 -24.33 -58.63 -15.94
C LYS A 3 -23.31 -58.08 -14.97
N ARG A 4 -22.49 -57.18 -15.52
CA ARG A 4 -21.30 -56.53 -14.99
C ARG A 4 -21.71 -55.49 -13.93
N PHE A 5 -21.09 -55.54 -12.76
CA PHE A 5 -21.04 -54.38 -11.86
C PHE A 5 -19.76 -53.60 -12.20
N LEU A 6 -19.97 -52.37 -12.67
CA LEU A 6 -18.92 -51.42 -13.01
C LEU A 6 -18.56 -50.66 -11.71
N PHE A 7 -17.44 -51.01 -11.08
CA PHE A 7 -16.87 -50.20 -10.00
C PHE A 7 -16.12 -49.03 -10.64
N VAL A 8 -16.69 -47.83 -10.53
CA VAL A 8 -16.02 -46.57 -10.88
C VAL A 8 -15.10 -46.22 -9.72
N VAL A 9 -13.79 -46.41 -9.91
CA VAL A 9 -12.75 -45.95 -8.98
C VAL A 9 -12.54 -44.46 -9.22
N PHE A 10 -13.11 -43.62 -8.36
CA PHE A 10 -12.78 -42.20 -8.30
C PHE A 10 -11.39 -42.05 -7.66
N THR A 11 -10.36 -41.88 -8.49
CA THR A 11 -9.03 -41.48 -8.04
C THR A 11 -9.04 -39.98 -7.78
N ILE A 12 -9.05 -39.62 -6.49
CA ILE A 12 -8.89 -38.24 -6.03
C ILE A 12 -7.42 -37.87 -6.22
N PHE A 13 -7.12 -36.99 -7.19
CA PHE A 13 -5.85 -36.28 -7.24
C PHE A 13 -5.87 -35.19 -6.16
N ILE A 14 -5.34 -35.51 -4.98
CA ILE A 14 -4.97 -34.50 -3.98
C ILE A 14 -3.66 -33.86 -4.48
N SER A 15 -3.77 -32.69 -5.09
CA SER A 15 -2.61 -31.82 -5.33
C SER A 15 -2.03 -31.42 -3.99
N ALA A 16 -0.79 -31.82 -3.72
CA ALA A 16 -0.05 -31.42 -2.54
C ALA A 16 0.26 -29.92 -2.59
N PHE A 17 -0.64 -29.11 -2.01
CA PHE A 17 -0.26 -27.81 -1.47
C PHE A 17 0.65 -28.08 -0.27
N LEU A 18 1.93 -27.71 -0.37
CA LEU A 18 2.80 -27.56 0.79
C LEU A 18 2.22 -26.41 1.63
N PHE A 19 1.37 -26.77 2.58
CA PHE A 19 0.86 -25.87 3.60
C PHE A 19 1.98 -25.49 4.57
N CYS A 20 2.19 -24.19 4.75
CA CYS A 20 2.90 -23.62 5.89
C CYS A 20 2.12 -24.02 7.16
N GLN A 21 2.67 -24.91 7.99
CA GLN A 21 1.97 -25.39 9.20
C GLN A 21 2.19 -24.41 10.36
N SER A 22 1.17 -23.59 10.66
CA SER A 22 1.11 -22.77 11.87
C SER A 22 0.63 -23.57 13.08
N SER A 23 1.31 -23.46 14.21
CA SER A 23 0.91 -24.04 15.50
C SER A 23 -0.12 -23.15 16.23
N ALA A 24 -1.12 -23.74 16.89
CA ALA A 24 -2.26 -23.05 17.48
C ALA A 24 -1.94 -22.27 18.78
N PRO A 25 -2.48 -21.05 18.99
CA PRO A 25 -2.24 -20.27 20.22
C PRO A 25 -3.29 -20.49 21.33
N LYS A 26 -2.83 -20.38 22.59
CA LYS A 26 -3.63 -20.50 23.82
C LYS A 26 -4.31 -19.18 24.20
N LYS A 27 -5.60 -19.24 24.54
CA LYS A 27 -6.48 -18.12 24.94
C LYS A 27 -6.16 -17.56 26.34
N THR A 28 -6.14 -16.23 26.49
CA THR A 28 -6.43 -15.54 27.76
C THR A 28 -7.24 -14.25 27.55
N LYS A 29 -8.00 -13.86 28.59
CA LYS A 29 -9.17 -12.96 28.62
C LYS A 29 -8.84 -11.46 28.79
N PRO A 30 -9.79 -10.54 28.48
CA PRO A 30 -9.55 -9.10 28.39
C PRO A 30 -9.77 -8.34 29.70
N ALA A 31 -9.10 -7.18 29.84
CA ALA A 31 -9.33 -6.21 30.90
C ALA A 31 -9.98 -4.94 30.35
N ASN A 32 -10.95 -4.43 31.11
CA ASN A 32 -11.87 -3.34 30.83
C ASN A 32 -11.35 -1.95 31.21
N SER A 33 -11.97 -0.94 30.57
CA SER A 33 -12.29 0.42 31.07
C SER A 33 -11.14 1.44 31.11
N VAL A 34 -11.32 2.75 30.91
CA VAL A 34 -12.42 3.68 31.20
C VAL A 34 -12.41 4.85 30.21
N SER A 35 -13.61 5.33 29.86
CA SER A 35 -13.88 6.57 29.14
C SER A 35 -13.84 7.79 30.07
N THR A 36 -13.35 8.93 29.58
CA THR A 36 -13.74 10.23 30.11
C THR A 36 -14.13 11.18 28.99
N SER A 37 -15.35 11.69 29.12
CA SER A 37 -15.96 12.75 28.32
C SER A 37 -15.88 14.07 29.08
N ARG A 38 -15.85 15.20 28.34
CA ARG A 38 -16.56 16.48 28.62
C ARG A 38 -16.25 17.48 27.49
N LYS A 39 -17.24 17.82 26.66
CA LYS A 39 -18.16 19.00 26.74
C LYS A 39 -17.47 20.34 26.39
N ASN A 40 -17.73 20.84 25.17
CA ASN A 40 -18.65 21.95 24.83
C ASN A 40 -18.12 23.38 25.12
N SER A 41 -18.01 24.24 24.10
CA SER A 41 -19.03 25.26 23.77
C SER A 41 -18.55 26.36 22.80
N ASN A 42 -19.44 26.66 21.85
CA ASN A 42 -19.85 27.94 21.26
C ASN A 42 -18.88 28.97 20.64
N ALA A 43 -19.21 29.29 19.37
CA ALA A 43 -18.92 30.50 18.59
C ALA A 43 -19.68 31.75 19.15
N PRO A 44 -19.62 33.00 18.59
CA PRO A 44 -19.97 33.32 17.18
C PRO A 44 -19.27 34.55 16.54
N GLY A 45 -19.48 34.76 15.22
CA GLY A 45 -19.80 36.12 14.71
C GLY A 45 -19.12 36.69 13.45
N LYS A 46 -19.81 36.56 12.30
CA LYS A 46 -20.16 37.60 11.27
C LYS A 46 -19.14 38.24 10.28
N LYS A 47 -19.49 38.04 8.98
CA LYS A 47 -19.67 38.98 7.81
C LYS A 47 -18.43 39.77 7.31
N ARG A 48 -18.16 39.94 5.99
CA ARG A 48 -19.02 40.53 4.93
C ARG A 48 -18.31 40.55 3.54
N ASN A 49 -19.11 40.57 2.46
CA ASN A 49 -18.92 41.05 1.05
C ASN A 49 -17.85 40.39 0.14
N GLN A 50 -18.17 39.78 -1.01
CA GLN A 50 -18.79 40.24 -2.29
C GLN A 50 -17.98 41.29 -3.09
N GLN A 51 -17.39 40.86 -4.21
CA GLN A 51 -17.64 41.27 -5.62
C GLN A 51 -16.47 40.84 -6.51
N LYS A 52 -16.68 39.93 -7.49
CA LYS A 52 -17.06 40.18 -8.91
C LYS A 52 -15.97 40.91 -9.72
N ALA A 53 -15.28 40.15 -10.57
CA ALA A 53 -14.73 40.63 -11.83
C ALA A 53 -14.73 39.48 -12.86
N GLN A 54 -15.71 39.52 -13.76
CA GLN A 54 -15.69 38.85 -15.05
C GLN A 54 -15.41 39.91 -16.10
N THR A 55 -14.45 39.69 -16.98
CA THR A 55 -14.53 40.16 -18.38
C THR A 55 -13.68 39.27 -19.29
N ASN A 56 -14.39 38.64 -20.23
CA ASN A 56 -14.08 38.30 -21.62
C ASN A 56 -12.63 38.23 -22.12
N ALA A 57 -12.29 37.13 -22.79
CA ALA A 57 -11.95 37.16 -24.22
C ALA A 57 -11.96 35.76 -24.84
N LYS A 58 -12.70 35.62 -25.93
CA LYS A 58 -12.69 34.51 -26.89
C LYS A 58 -11.29 34.37 -27.51
N SER A 59 -10.75 33.15 -27.60
CA SER A 59 -10.17 32.64 -28.86
C SER A 59 -9.81 31.15 -28.73
N LYS A 60 -9.84 30.49 -29.89
CA LYS A 60 -9.23 29.19 -30.26
C LYS A 60 -10.22 28.08 -30.60
N GLN A 61 -10.73 28.18 -31.82
CA GLN A 61 -10.72 27.04 -32.73
C GLN A 61 -9.27 26.52 -32.91
N ASN A 62 -9.15 25.22 -33.21
CA ASN A 62 -7.94 24.41 -33.45
C ASN A 62 -7.27 23.78 -32.23
N SER A 63 -7.72 22.58 -31.86
CA SER A 63 -6.84 21.58 -31.23
C SER A 63 -7.36 20.14 -31.43
N SER A 64 -7.60 19.70 -32.66
CA SER A 64 -7.80 18.30 -33.01
C SER A 64 -6.51 17.68 -33.56
N LYS A 65 -5.40 17.71 -32.79
CA LYS A 65 -4.16 16.98 -33.18
C LYS A 65 -3.12 16.73 -32.08
N THR A 66 -3.45 16.88 -30.79
CA THR A 66 -2.46 16.76 -29.69
C THR A 66 -2.83 15.73 -28.62
N ALA A 67 -3.64 14.74 -28.95
CA ALA A 67 -4.02 13.67 -28.01
C ALA A 67 -3.05 12.47 -28.02
N ASN A 68 -2.19 12.33 -29.05
CA ASN A 68 -1.45 11.08 -29.29
C ASN A 68 0.06 11.12 -28.94
N SER A 69 0.55 12.16 -28.25
CA SER A 69 1.96 12.26 -27.81
C SER A 69 2.17 12.12 -26.29
N LYS A 70 1.10 12.07 -25.48
CA LYS A 70 1.21 12.09 -24.01
C LYS A 70 1.47 10.72 -23.35
N SER A 71 1.31 9.60 -24.06
CA SER A 71 1.54 8.26 -23.47
C SER A 71 2.99 7.77 -23.60
N LYS A 72 3.77 8.29 -24.56
CA LYS A 72 5.15 7.82 -24.83
C LYS A 72 6.24 8.49 -23.99
N SER A 73 5.98 9.53 -23.19
CA SER A 73 7.04 10.23 -22.43
C SER A 73 7.23 9.77 -20.98
N LYS A 74 6.28 9.04 -20.37
CA LYS A 74 6.39 8.63 -18.95
C LYS A 74 7.39 7.48 -18.71
N ASN A 75 7.71 6.69 -19.74
CA ASN A 75 8.71 5.61 -19.67
C ASN A 75 10.17 6.09 -19.81
N SER A 76 10.41 7.39 -19.99
CA SER A 76 11.77 7.94 -20.16
C SER A 76 12.46 8.36 -18.87
N LEU A 77 11.73 8.43 -17.74
CA LEU A 77 12.21 9.08 -16.51
C LEU A 77 12.93 8.14 -15.55
N TRP A 78 12.67 6.84 -15.66
CA TRP A 78 13.40 5.81 -14.93
C TRP A 78 13.85 4.72 -15.89
N ASN A 79 15.05 4.20 -15.67
CA ASN A 79 15.44 2.90 -16.23
C ASN A 79 14.69 1.79 -15.47
N ILE A 80 13.48 1.47 -15.93
CA ILE A 80 12.62 0.47 -15.27
C ILE A 80 13.31 -0.88 -15.14
N LYS A 81 14.11 -1.29 -16.14
CA LYS A 81 14.82 -2.57 -16.13
C LYS A 81 15.76 -2.70 -14.91
N SER A 82 16.38 -1.61 -14.46
CA SER A 82 17.25 -1.63 -13.28
C SER A 82 16.49 -1.52 -11.94
N LEU A 83 15.23 -1.06 -11.96
CA LEU A 83 14.44 -0.82 -10.74
C LEU A 83 13.42 -1.91 -10.46
N ASP A 84 13.00 -2.65 -11.48
CA ASP A 84 12.08 -3.78 -11.36
C ASP A 84 12.83 -5.04 -10.90
N THR A 85 13.42 -4.92 -9.70
CA THR A 85 14.26 -5.95 -9.07
C THR A 85 13.48 -7.24 -8.78
N ALA A 86 12.15 -7.16 -8.74
CA ALA A 86 11.24 -8.26 -8.45
C ALA A 86 10.65 -8.95 -9.70
N ARG A 87 10.81 -8.40 -10.92
CA ARG A 87 10.08 -8.90 -12.10
C ARG A 87 10.21 -10.40 -12.33
N ASN A 88 11.41 -10.93 -12.13
CA ASN A 88 11.76 -12.31 -12.50
C ASN A 88 11.62 -13.32 -11.37
N VAL A 89 11.17 -12.91 -10.17
CA VAL A 89 10.93 -13.89 -9.10
C VAL A 89 9.58 -14.57 -9.27
N ASP A 90 9.48 -15.82 -8.82
CA ASP A 90 8.31 -16.69 -8.96
C ASP A 90 7.38 -16.69 -7.73
N TYR A 91 7.86 -16.19 -6.59
CA TYR A 91 7.16 -16.18 -5.31
C TYR A 91 6.36 -14.89 -5.03
N LEU A 92 6.34 -13.95 -5.97
CA LEU A 92 5.56 -12.71 -5.91
C LEU A 92 4.57 -12.63 -7.06
N ASP A 93 3.35 -12.19 -6.77
CA ASP A 93 2.37 -11.83 -7.79
C ASP A 93 2.70 -10.46 -8.45
N ASP A 94 1.92 -10.07 -9.46
CA ASP A 94 2.14 -8.80 -10.16
C ASP A 94 1.89 -7.58 -9.29
N PHE A 95 0.95 -7.63 -8.35
CA PHE A 95 0.69 -6.54 -7.44
C PHE A 95 1.88 -6.33 -6.51
N GLU A 96 2.35 -7.39 -5.85
CA GLU A 96 3.49 -7.41 -4.93
C GLU A 96 4.77 -6.94 -5.64
N LYS A 97 5.04 -7.43 -6.86
CA LYS A 97 6.15 -6.96 -7.71
C LYS A 97 6.06 -5.46 -7.99
N ASN A 98 4.87 -4.98 -8.33
CA ASN A 98 4.66 -3.58 -8.64
C ASN A 98 4.78 -2.68 -7.39
N VAL A 99 4.50 -3.18 -6.18
CA VAL A 99 4.74 -2.44 -4.93
C VAL A 99 6.24 -2.20 -4.75
N ILE A 100 7.07 -3.23 -4.93
CA ILE A 100 8.53 -3.10 -4.85
C ILE A 100 9.04 -2.11 -5.92
N LEU A 101 8.56 -2.22 -7.16
CA LEU A 101 8.94 -1.30 -8.24
C LEU A 101 8.57 0.16 -7.91
N GLU A 102 7.37 0.42 -7.38
CA GLU A 102 6.94 1.77 -7.04
C GLU A 102 7.74 2.34 -5.85
N MET A 103 8.07 1.52 -4.84
CA MET A 103 9.02 1.91 -3.79
C MET A 103 10.40 2.25 -4.37
N ASN A 104 10.91 1.45 -5.32
CA ASN A 104 12.21 1.69 -5.94
C ASN A 104 12.23 2.98 -6.78
N LYS A 105 11.15 3.31 -7.48
CA LYS A 105 11.02 4.60 -8.17
C LYS A 105 11.05 5.77 -7.18
N ALA A 106 10.31 5.67 -6.07
CA ALA A 106 10.30 6.69 -5.01
C ALA A 106 11.68 6.86 -4.35
N ARG A 107 12.37 5.74 -4.09
CA ARG A 107 13.71 5.72 -3.47
C ARG A 107 14.79 6.32 -4.37
N THR A 108 14.80 5.96 -5.65
CA THR A 108 15.88 6.35 -6.58
C THR A 108 15.72 7.76 -7.15
N ASN A 109 14.51 8.28 -7.26
CA ASN A 109 14.29 9.67 -7.68
C ASN A 109 13.07 10.28 -6.95
N PRO A 110 13.23 10.66 -5.67
CA PRO A 110 12.12 11.07 -4.83
C PRO A 110 11.44 12.35 -5.33
N LYS A 111 12.22 13.32 -5.84
CA LYS A 111 11.67 14.54 -6.44
C LYS A 111 10.76 14.23 -7.63
N GLN A 112 11.25 13.44 -8.59
CA GLN A 112 10.45 13.06 -9.76
C GLN A 112 9.22 12.24 -9.40
N TYR A 113 9.32 11.38 -8.38
CA TYR A 113 8.19 10.61 -7.88
C TYR A 113 7.11 11.53 -7.29
N ALA A 114 7.52 12.53 -6.50
CA ALA A 114 6.62 13.53 -5.96
C ALA A 114 5.91 14.30 -7.09
N ASP A 115 6.65 14.81 -8.07
CA ASP A 115 6.10 15.58 -9.19
C ASP A 115 5.02 14.81 -9.98
N LEU A 116 5.24 13.51 -10.19
CA LEU A 116 4.34 12.71 -11.03
C LEU A 116 3.14 12.13 -10.29
N TYR A 117 3.27 11.84 -9.00
CA TYR A 117 2.31 11.00 -8.29
C TYR A 117 1.78 11.59 -6.98
N ILE A 118 2.47 12.57 -6.38
CA ILE A 118 2.08 13.18 -5.11
C ILE A 118 1.54 14.59 -5.34
N VAL A 119 2.25 15.44 -6.08
CA VAL A 119 1.82 16.81 -6.43
C VAL A 119 0.43 16.84 -7.07
N PRO A 120 0.09 15.99 -8.07
CA PRO A 120 -1.23 16.03 -8.70
C PRO A 120 -2.39 15.70 -7.76
N ARG A 121 -2.13 15.09 -6.59
CA ARG A 121 -3.19 14.79 -5.62
C ARG A 121 -3.78 16.06 -5.00
N LEU A 122 -3.02 17.16 -4.95
CA LEU A 122 -3.52 18.43 -4.40
C LEU A 122 -4.76 18.95 -5.16
N GLU A 123 -4.88 18.62 -6.45
CA GLU A 123 -6.02 19.02 -7.29
C GLU A 123 -7.31 18.28 -6.97
N ASN A 124 -7.22 17.16 -6.23
CA ASN A 124 -8.36 16.29 -5.94
C ASN A 124 -8.96 16.53 -4.53
N PHE A 125 -8.51 17.56 -3.82
CA PHE A 125 -9.04 17.90 -2.50
C PHE A 125 -10.16 18.95 -2.57
N ASP A 126 -11.21 18.69 -1.79
CA ASP A 126 -12.20 19.68 -1.37
C ASP A 126 -12.22 19.71 0.17
N GLY A 127 -11.50 20.67 0.75
CA GLY A 127 -11.22 20.69 2.18
C GLY A 127 -10.49 19.42 2.63
N TYR A 128 -11.10 18.66 3.53
CA TYR A 128 -10.59 17.36 4.03
C TYR A 128 -11.12 16.16 3.24
N ASN A 129 -11.89 16.39 2.18
CA ASN A 129 -12.36 15.31 1.31
C ASN A 129 -11.40 15.15 0.14
N TYR A 130 -10.89 13.95 -0.06
CA TYR A 130 -10.05 13.59 -1.20
C TYR A 130 -10.82 12.72 -2.19
N VAL A 131 -10.84 13.12 -3.46
CA VAL A 131 -11.60 12.44 -4.52
C VAL A 131 -10.68 11.64 -5.43
N GLU A 132 -10.74 10.31 -5.36
CA GLU A 132 -10.04 9.41 -6.28
C GLU A 132 -10.93 9.02 -7.45
N LYS A 133 -10.48 9.31 -8.67
CA LYS A 133 -11.07 8.74 -9.89
C LYS A 133 -10.59 7.29 -10.02
N ARG A 134 -11.51 6.34 -9.98
CA ARG A 134 -11.26 4.90 -10.06
C ARG A 134 -11.99 4.27 -11.23
N MET A 135 -11.60 3.04 -11.56
CA MET A 135 -12.22 2.21 -12.58
C MET A 135 -12.72 0.92 -11.93
N SER A 136 -13.96 0.53 -12.19
CA SER A 136 -14.49 -0.80 -11.87
C SER A 136 -14.95 -1.50 -13.15
N ALA A 137 -15.39 -2.76 -13.04
CA ALA A 137 -16.05 -3.46 -14.14
C ALA A 137 -17.30 -2.72 -14.67
N ALA A 138 -17.95 -1.90 -13.83
CA ALA A 138 -19.11 -1.09 -14.20
C ALA A 138 -18.74 0.27 -14.82
N GLY A 139 -17.45 0.58 -14.94
CA GLY A 139 -16.94 1.83 -15.51
C GLY A 139 -16.29 2.77 -14.49
N PRO A 140 -15.98 4.01 -14.91
CA PRO A 140 -15.32 4.99 -14.06
C PRO A 140 -16.24 5.48 -12.94
N TYR A 141 -15.69 5.62 -11.73
CA TYR A 141 -16.41 6.17 -10.58
C TYR A 141 -15.48 6.99 -9.69
N ASN A 142 -16.07 7.86 -8.85
CA ASN A 142 -15.32 8.63 -7.87
C ASN A 142 -15.44 7.98 -6.49
N ARG A 143 -14.32 7.73 -5.83
CA ARG A 143 -14.26 7.38 -4.41
C ARG A 143 -13.85 8.62 -3.63
N THR A 144 -14.73 9.11 -2.78
CA THR A 144 -14.39 10.18 -1.83
C THR A 144 -13.96 9.57 -0.51
N THR A 145 -12.83 10.02 0.03
CA THR A 145 -12.31 9.61 1.34
C THR A 145 -12.05 10.85 2.17
N ARG A 146 -12.53 10.85 3.42
CA ARG A 146 -12.21 11.91 4.38
C ARG A 146 -10.82 11.66 4.94
N THR A 147 -9.90 12.58 4.70
CA THR A 147 -8.54 12.57 5.27
C THR A 147 -8.52 13.16 6.67
N THR A 148 -7.49 12.82 7.44
CA THR A 148 -7.28 13.32 8.80
C THR A 148 -6.66 14.72 8.78
N GLU A 149 -5.64 14.94 7.96
CA GLU A 149 -4.84 16.16 7.94
C GLU A 149 -5.08 17.02 6.69
N GLY A 150 -5.77 16.45 5.69
CA GLY A 150 -6.10 17.17 4.46
C GLY A 150 -4.89 17.42 3.56
N PRO A 151 -4.94 18.47 2.74
CA PRO A 151 -3.84 18.83 1.84
C PRO A 151 -2.51 19.10 2.55
N ALA A 152 -2.51 19.35 3.87
CA ALA A 152 -1.31 19.64 4.64
C ALA A 152 -0.32 18.45 4.65
N ALA A 153 -0.80 17.22 4.88
CA ALA A 153 0.04 16.02 4.85
C ALA A 153 0.67 15.80 3.46
N VAL A 154 -0.08 16.11 2.39
CA VAL A 154 0.43 16.00 1.01
C VAL A 154 1.53 17.02 0.74
N LYS A 155 1.33 18.29 1.13
CA LYS A 155 2.35 19.34 0.99
C LYS A 155 3.62 19.03 1.79
N GLU A 156 3.46 18.50 3.00
CA GLU A 156 4.57 18.05 3.83
C GLU A 156 5.35 16.91 3.16
N CYS A 157 4.65 15.90 2.64
CA CYS A 157 5.27 14.82 1.89
C CYS A 157 6.03 15.31 0.65
N ILE A 158 5.47 16.25 -0.12
CA ILE A 158 6.15 16.85 -1.27
C ILE A 158 7.46 17.51 -0.82
N ASN A 159 7.42 18.33 0.23
CA ASN A 159 8.62 18.97 0.77
C ASN A 159 9.66 17.94 1.24
N TYR A 160 9.24 16.88 1.95
CA TYR A 160 10.14 15.81 2.35
C TYR A 160 10.82 15.16 1.13
N MET A 161 10.04 14.81 0.10
CA MET A 161 10.55 14.13 -1.09
C MET A 161 11.50 15.00 -1.91
N TYR A 162 11.25 16.31 -1.97
CA TYR A 162 12.15 17.27 -2.64
C TYR A 162 13.49 17.43 -1.94
N ASN A 163 13.53 17.28 -0.62
CA ASN A 163 14.75 17.39 0.19
C ASN A 163 15.47 16.06 0.38
N GLN A 164 14.99 14.98 -0.26
CA GLN A 164 15.54 13.65 -0.07
C GLN A 164 16.60 13.31 -1.12
N SER A 165 17.74 12.80 -0.65
CA SER A 165 18.76 12.24 -1.55
C SER A 165 18.29 10.88 -2.09
N PRO A 166 18.66 10.52 -3.35
CA PRO A 166 18.44 9.18 -3.88
C PRO A 166 18.94 8.07 -2.96
N ARG A 167 18.23 6.94 -2.98
CA ARG A 167 18.51 5.74 -2.19
C ARG A 167 18.60 4.54 -3.11
N ALA A 168 19.40 3.55 -2.73
CA ALA A 168 19.50 2.30 -3.47
C ALA A 168 18.11 1.61 -3.58
N PRO A 169 17.81 0.95 -4.71
CA PRO A 169 16.61 0.14 -4.82
C PRO A 169 16.64 -1.01 -3.82
N LEU A 170 15.45 -1.41 -3.37
CA LEU A 170 15.21 -2.61 -2.57
C LEU A 170 15.25 -3.84 -3.48
N LEU A 171 15.83 -4.92 -2.98
CA LEU A 171 15.76 -6.25 -3.59
C LEU A 171 14.60 -7.04 -2.94
N PRO A 172 13.87 -7.88 -3.71
CA PRO A 172 12.86 -8.76 -3.14
C PRO A 172 13.51 -9.83 -2.24
N SER A 173 12.84 -10.21 -1.16
CA SER A 173 13.24 -11.34 -0.30
C SER A 173 12.07 -12.30 -0.12
N LYS A 174 12.30 -13.58 -0.41
CA LYS A 174 11.29 -14.64 -0.31
C LYS A 174 10.86 -14.86 1.13
N ALA A 175 11.82 -14.99 2.04
CA ALA A 175 11.54 -15.16 3.46
C ALA A 175 10.73 -14.00 4.08
N LEU A 176 11.09 -12.74 3.79
CA LEU A 176 10.30 -11.58 4.24
C LEU A 176 8.88 -11.61 3.63
N THR A 177 8.77 -12.03 2.37
CA THR A 177 7.48 -12.15 1.70
C THR A 177 6.59 -13.19 2.37
N CYS A 178 7.13 -14.34 2.77
CA CYS A 178 6.37 -15.35 3.49
C CYS A 178 5.86 -14.81 4.84
N ALA A 179 6.72 -14.14 5.62
CA ALA A 179 6.31 -13.53 6.89
C ALA A 179 5.19 -12.49 6.72
N ALA A 180 5.34 -11.60 5.73
CA ALA A 180 4.35 -10.58 5.41
C ALA A 180 3.03 -11.19 4.93
N ARG A 181 3.08 -12.22 4.08
CA ARG A 181 1.91 -12.89 3.52
C ARG A 181 1.13 -13.65 4.58
N ASP A 182 1.80 -14.41 5.44
CA ASP A 182 1.14 -15.12 6.55
C ASP A 182 0.38 -14.14 7.45
N HIS A 183 0.98 -12.97 7.73
CA HIS A 183 0.33 -11.94 8.55
C HIS A 183 -0.89 -11.36 7.83
N ALA A 184 -0.75 -10.97 6.56
CA ALA A 184 -1.84 -10.43 5.75
C ALA A 184 -3.01 -11.42 5.63
N GLU A 185 -2.73 -12.69 5.30
CA GLU A 185 -3.73 -13.75 5.17
C GLU A 185 -4.46 -14.00 6.49
N THR A 186 -3.73 -13.97 7.62
CA THR A 186 -4.32 -14.12 8.94
C THR A 186 -5.23 -12.94 9.30
N GLN A 187 -4.81 -11.71 9.05
CA GLN A 187 -5.61 -10.51 9.35
C GLN A 187 -6.87 -10.42 8.48
N VAL A 188 -6.79 -10.75 7.18
CA VAL A 188 -7.99 -10.75 6.35
C VAL A 188 -8.98 -11.82 6.80
N VAL A 189 -8.56 -12.97 7.33
CA VAL A 189 -9.49 -14.01 7.85
C VAL A 189 -10.08 -13.62 9.20
N THR A 190 -9.28 -13.05 10.10
CA THR A 190 -9.69 -12.79 11.49
C THR A 190 -10.27 -11.40 11.73
N ASP A 191 -10.23 -10.53 10.74
CA ASP A 191 -10.60 -9.12 10.82
C ASP A 191 -9.73 -8.29 11.78
N GLN A 192 -8.59 -8.84 12.25
CA GLN A 192 -7.63 -8.14 13.10
C GLN A 192 -6.95 -6.99 12.34
N LEU A 193 -6.45 -6.01 13.09
CA LEU A 193 -5.66 -4.89 12.61
C LEU A 193 -4.39 -4.72 13.45
N GLY A 194 -3.37 -4.09 12.86
CA GLY A 194 -2.14 -3.68 13.51
C GLY A 194 -0.99 -4.69 13.39
N HIS A 195 0.13 -4.39 14.04
CA HIS A 195 1.38 -5.14 13.87
C HIS A 195 1.44 -6.47 14.63
N LYS A 196 0.49 -6.71 15.54
CA LYS A 196 0.46 -7.90 16.40
C LYS A 196 -0.30 -9.02 15.69
N GLY A 197 0.31 -10.21 15.67
CA GLY A 197 -0.36 -11.43 15.21
C GLY A 197 -1.47 -11.86 16.18
N VAL A 198 -2.31 -12.79 15.73
CA VAL A 198 -3.41 -13.37 16.53
C VAL A 198 -2.87 -14.08 17.78
N ASP A 199 -1.68 -14.64 17.67
CA ASP A 199 -0.93 -15.30 18.75
C ASP A 199 -0.14 -14.32 19.64
N GLY A 200 -0.21 -13.01 19.36
CA GLY A 200 0.53 -11.97 20.08
C GLY A 200 1.94 -11.69 19.54
N SER A 201 2.36 -12.42 18.49
CA SER A 201 3.67 -12.23 17.86
C SER A 201 3.85 -10.81 17.31
N THR A 202 5.07 -10.30 17.45
CA THR A 202 5.58 -9.08 16.81
C THR A 202 6.02 -9.36 15.38
N PRO A 203 6.18 -8.32 14.54
CA PRO A 203 6.79 -8.49 13.22
C PRO A 203 8.19 -9.10 13.32
N PHE A 204 8.97 -8.71 14.34
CA PHE A 204 10.29 -9.28 14.61
C PHE A 204 10.23 -10.80 14.78
N GLU A 205 9.34 -11.30 15.62
CA GLU A 205 9.18 -12.74 15.88
C GLU A 205 8.71 -13.49 14.63
N ARG A 206 7.73 -12.94 13.88
CA ARG A 206 7.27 -13.55 12.63
C ARG A 206 8.37 -13.66 11.59
N ILE A 207 9.14 -12.58 11.39
CA ILE A 207 10.24 -12.55 10.42
C ILE A 207 11.37 -13.50 10.85
N GLN A 208 11.61 -13.69 12.14
CA GLN A 208 12.64 -14.59 12.68
C GLN A 208 12.32 -16.08 12.43
N ASN A 209 11.05 -16.42 12.23
CA ASN A 209 10.64 -17.79 11.90
C ASN A 209 11.21 -18.25 10.55
N TYR A 210 11.45 -17.32 9.63
CA TYR A 210 11.93 -17.60 8.28
C TYR A 210 13.45 -17.46 8.11
N GLY A 211 14.18 -16.95 9.12
CA GLY A 211 15.58 -16.56 8.93
C GLY A 211 16.16 -15.63 9.99
N ILE A 212 17.37 -15.14 9.74
CA ILE A 212 18.13 -14.21 10.59
C ILE A 212 18.28 -12.87 9.88
N PHE A 213 18.05 -11.77 10.60
CA PHE A 213 18.13 -10.41 10.08
C PHE A 213 18.79 -9.45 11.07
N MET A 214 19.33 -8.35 10.58
CA MET A 214 20.01 -7.35 11.42
C MET A 214 19.13 -6.20 11.90
N ALA A 215 18.19 -5.75 11.07
CA ALA A 215 17.26 -4.67 11.38
C ALA A 215 16.02 -4.88 10.54
N THR A 216 14.83 -4.71 11.13
CA THR A 216 13.55 -4.88 10.45
C THR A 216 12.60 -3.73 10.71
N ALA A 217 11.60 -3.58 9.85
CA ALA A 217 10.40 -2.78 10.07
C ALA A 217 9.24 -3.36 9.25
N GLU A 218 8.02 -3.06 9.67
CA GLU A 218 6.80 -3.48 8.99
C GLU A 218 5.95 -2.25 8.65
N ASN A 219 5.38 -2.23 7.46
CA ASN A 219 4.29 -1.36 7.07
C ASN A 219 3.05 -2.18 6.75
N ILE A 220 1.87 -1.75 7.19
CA ILE A 220 0.60 -2.41 6.85
C ILE A 220 -0.34 -1.40 6.21
N PHE A 221 -0.90 -1.75 5.06
CA PHE A 221 -1.92 -0.97 4.38
C PHE A 221 -3.21 -1.76 4.24
N TYR A 222 -4.31 -1.07 4.53
CA TYR A 222 -5.66 -1.59 4.40
C TYR A 222 -6.39 -0.91 3.25
N CYS A 223 -7.35 -1.61 2.63
CA CYS A 223 -8.15 -1.08 1.52
C CYS A 223 -7.29 -0.76 0.29
N VAL A 224 -6.47 -1.74 -0.08
CA VAL A 224 -5.57 -1.71 -1.24
C VAL A 224 -6.35 -1.46 -2.53
N ASP A 225 -5.74 -0.78 -3.49
CA ASP A 225 -6.30 -0.60 -4.84
C ASP A 225 -5.27 -0.82 -5.95
N THR A 226 -4.17 -0.07 -5.94
CA THR A 226 -3.07 -0.21 -6.89
C THR A 226 -1.77 -0.09 -6.14
N ALA A 227 -0.75 -0.84 -6.57
CA ALA A 227 0.57 -0.81 -5.95
C ALA A 227 1.13 0.61 -5.79
N ARG A 228 0.96 1.46 -6.81
CA ARG A 228 1.38 2.86 -6.76
C ARG A 228 0.64 3.66 -5.70
N ASN A 229 -0.69 3.54 -5.64
CA ASN A 229 -1.47 4.33 -4.70
C ASN A 229 -1.22 3.84 -3.25
N THR A 230 -0.97 2.54 -3.03
CA THR A 230 -0.47 2.01 -1.75
C THR A 230 0.84 2.70 -1.34
N VAL A 231 1.86 2.71 -2.20
CA VAL A 231 3.15 3.37 -1.92
C VAL A 231 2.97 4.87 -1.69
N VAL A 232 2.19 5.57 -2.52
CA VAL A 232 1.92 7.00 -2.36
C VAL A 232 1.23 7.30 -1.03
N LYS A 233 0.27 6.46 -0.60
CA LYS A 233 -0.41 6.63 0.68
C LYS A 233 0.52 6.38 1.87
N PHE A 234 1.41 5.39 1.80
CA PHE A 234 2.46 5.23 2.81
C PHE A 234 3.44 6.41 2.87
N LEU A 235 3.76 7.03 1.73
CA LEU A 235 4.62 8.21 1.70
C LEU A 235 3.91 9.44 2.30
N ILE A 236 2.64 9.66 1.99
CA ILE A 236 1.87 10.78 2.56
C ILE A 236 1.64 10.55 4.06
N ASP A 237 1.26 9.33 4.41
CA ASP A 237 1.07 8.84 5.78
C ASP A 237 0.05 9.67 6.58
N ASP A 238 -1.06 10.05 5.93
CA ASP A 238 -2.13 10.88 6.51
C ASP A 238 -2.72 10.24 7.78
N GLY A 239 -2.79 11.02 8.86
CA GLY A 239 -3.23 10.56 10.18
C GLY A 239 -2.17 9.86 11.01
N VAL A 240 -0.92 9.77 10.52
CA VAL A 240 0.21 9.19 11.25
C VAL A 240 1.29 10.25 11.49
N ASP A 241 1.22 10.92 12.65
CA ASP A 241 2.14 12.00 13.02
C ASP A 241 3.62 11.63 12.90
N SER A 242 3.95 10.37 13.20
CA SER A 242 5.34 9.88 13.16
C SER A 242 5.89 9.74 11.74
N ARG A 243 5.02 9.69 10.73
CA ARG A 243 5.36 9.37 9.33
C ARG A 243 6.15 8.06 9.21
N GLY A 244 5.84 7.11 10.10
CA GLY A 244 6.60 5.86 10.27
C GLY A 244 6.69 5.06 8.98
N HIS A 245 5.60 4.97 8.22
CA HIS A 245 5.56 4.20 6.99
C HIS A 245 6.48 4.78 5.92
N ARG A 246 6.45 6.11 5.75
CA ARG A 246 7.37 6.84 4.85
C ARG A 246 8.82 6.63 5.28
N LYS A 247 9.11 6.75 6.59
CA LYS A 247 10.47 6.58 7.13
C LYS A 247 11.01 5.18 6.86
N ASN A 248 10.17 4.15 6.93
CA ASN A 248 10.55 2.78 6.59
C ASN A 248 10.91 2.64 5.11
N ILE A 249 10.01 3.07 4.20
CA ILE A 249 10.26 3.04 2.74
C ILE A 249 11.54 3.79 2.37
N MET A 250 11.79 4.92 3.04
CA MET A 250 12.94 5.79 2.77
C MET A 250 14.10 5.52 3.74
N ASN A 251 14.18 4.39 4.45
CA ASN A 251 15.32 4.13 5.31
C ASN A 251 16.56 3.75 4.48
N ARG A 252 17.74 4.34 4.78
CA ARG A 252 19.03 3.98 4.12
C ARG A 252 19.51 2.60 4.50
N LYS A 253 19.12 2.12 5.68
CA LYS A 253 19.62 0.85 6.20
C LYS A 253 18.97 -0.34 5.51
N TYR A 254 17.76 -0.20 4.98
CA TYR A 254 17.04 -1.31 4.35
C TYR A 254 17.46 -1.50 2.89
N ASN A 255 17.83 -2.73 2.58
CA ASN A 255 18.24 -3.20 1.26
C ASN A 255 17.26 -4.24 0.70
N LEU A 256 16.46 -4.86 1.57
CA LEU A 256 15.53 -5.93 1.23
C LEU A 256 14.10 -5.52 1.57
N ALA A 257 13.14 -6.01 0.79
CA ALA A 257 11.73 -5.95 1.10
C ALA A 257 11.03 -7.26 0.75
N GLY A 258 10.11 -7.69 1.61
CA GLY A 258 9.09 -8.68 1.31
C GLY A 258 7.73 -8.00 1.28
N VAL A 259 6.87 -8.38 0.34
CA VAL A 259 5.51 -7.84 0.22
C VAL A 259 4.54 -9.00 0.24
N GLY A 260 3.65 -9.02 1.21
CA GLY A 260 2.51 -9.93 1.26
C GLY A 260 1.22 -9.20 0.92
N TYR A 261 0.48 -9.68 -0.06
CA TYR A 261 -0.85 -9.20 -0.40
C TYR A 261 -1.90 -10.27 -0.15
N ALA A 262 -2.99 -9.91 0.53
CA ALA A 262 -4.12 -10.79 0.77
C ALA A 262 -5.43 -10.11 0.40
N GLU A 263 -6.18 -10.74 -0.52
CA GLU A 263 -7.52 -10.32 -0.90
C GLU A 263 -8.56 -10.88 0.09
N CYS A 264 -9.47 -10.03 0.55
CA CYS A 264 -10.56 -10.46 1.43
C CYS A 264 -11.78 -10.88 0.62
N LYS A 265 -12.02 -12.19 0.52
CA LYS A 265 -13.16 -12.78 -0.22
C LYS A 265 -14.55 -12.38 0.31
N GLU A 266 -14.63 -11.91 1.56
CA GLU A 266 -15.86 -11.42 2.19
C GLU A 266 -16.14 -9.95 1.87
N ASN A 267 -15.39 -9.34 0.94
CA ASN A 267 -15.51 -7.94 0.54
C ASN A 267 -15.36 -6.95 1.71
N ARG A 268 -14.61 -7.30 2.77
CA ARG A 268 -14.28 -6.36 3.85
C ARG A 268 -13.18 -5.40 3.41
N ARG A 269 -11.93 -5.83 3.46
CA ARG A 269 -10.77 -5.04 3.05
C ARG A 269 -9.62 -5.97 2.66
N ASP A 270 -8.97 -5.65 1.56
CA ASP A 270 -7.71 -6.26 1.20
C ASP A 270 -6.59 -5.64 2.05
N GLU A 271 -5.52 -6.41 2.20
CA GLU A 271 -4.38 -6.06 3.03
C GLU A 271 -3.06 -6.23 2.29
N CYS A 272 -2.16 -5.28 2.51
CA CYS A 272 -0.80 -5.34 2.04
C CYS A 272 0.16 -5.10 3.21
N VAL A 273 1.01 -6.08 3.49
CA VAL A 273 2.07 -6.00 4.49
C VAL A 273 3.40 -5.90 3.75
N ILE A 274 4.27 -4.99 4.20
CA ILE A 274 5.63 -4.83 3.68
C ILE A 274 6.61 -4.95 4.84
N ASP A 275 7.44 -5.98 4.80
CA ASP A 275 8.54 -6.17 5.72
C ASP A 275 9.86 -5.74 5.08
N PHE A 276 10.66 -4.98 5.82
CA PHE A 276 11.96 -4.48 5.37
C PHE A 276 13.09 -5.14 6.14
N ALA A 277 14.25 -5.33 5.52
CA ALA A 277 15.45 -5.70 6.25
C ALA A 277 16.73 -5.04 5.71
N GLN A 278 17.71 -4.84 6.60
CA GLN A 278 19.06 -4.44 6.19
C GLN A 278 19.81 -5.57 5.48
N SER A 279 19.74 -6.76 6.06
CA SER A 279 20.29 -8.01 5.54
C SER A 279 19.40 -9.14 6.03
N TYR A 280 19.40 -10.25 5.29
CA TYR A 280 18.62 -11.42 5.63
C TYR A 280 19.35 -12.69 5.19
N THR A 281 19.35 -13.71 6.04
CA THR A 281 19.81 -15.07 5.72
C THR A 281 18.68 -16.03 6.02
N GLU A 282 18.22 -16.75 5.00
CA GLU A 282 17.16 -17.74 5.11
C GLU A 282 17.63 -18.94 5.96
N LYS A 283 16.70 -19.59 6.66
CA LYS A 283 16.95 -20.84 7.41
C LYS A 283 16.73 -22.07 6.56
#